data_AF-A0A1H6AG11-F1
#
_entry.id   AF-A0A1H6AG11-F1
#
_cell.length_a   1.000
_cell.length_b   1.000
_cell.length_c   1.000
_cell.angle_alpha   90.00
_cell.angle_beta   90.00
_cell.angle_gamma   90.00
#
_symmetry.space_group_name_H-M   'P 1'
#
loop_
_entity.id
_entity.type
_entity.pdbx_description
1 polymer ?
#
loop_
_entity_poly.entity_id
_entity_poly.type
_entity_poly.pdbx_seq_one_letter_code
_entity_poly.pdbx_strand_id
1 'polypeptide(L)'
;MATYFNANVLPTTQADALHITLSNGLEVLVWKNTKTGSTVATRLDTDETVYHSASSMRKTLSSWENESTEQESSETKSGQHVGYIRVSSVGQNTDRQLSGVKLDKVFEEKASAKTVERPIWKQCFEFLREGDTLHVHSLDRVCRSGAGDALEIVESLTAKGVGVKFHKEGMEFYSEPTAAQRGVLNILASIAQMERELINERRREGQAEAKAKGKHIGRPKSKELDVETMSDMLEKGMSIAAMARELGVSRQALYRRLEEAGLK
;
A
#
# COMPACT_ATOMS: atom_id res chain seq x y z
N MET A 1 -50.64 8.17 -15.08
CA MET A 1 -49.59 7.54 -14.26
C MET A 1 -49.40 6.05 -14.53
N ALA A 2 -50.36 5.36 -15.17
CA ALA A 2 -50.24 3.93 -15.51
C ALA A 2 -49.48 3.62 -16.82
N THR A 3 -49.06 4.62 -17.59
CA THR A 3 -48.38 4.41 -18.89
C THR A 3 -46.85 4.36 -18.82
N TYR A 4 -46.25 4.53 -17.64
CA TYR A 4 -44.78 4.57 -17.47
C TYR A 4 -44.21 3.38 -16.69
N PHE A 5 -45.05 2.53 -16.11
CA PHE A 5 -44.61 1.38 -15.30
C PHE A 5 -45.40 0.16 -15.75
N ASN A 6 -44.68 -0.92 -16.03
CA ASN A 6 -45.22 -2.21 -16.47
C ASN A 6 -45.88 -2.91 -15.26
N ALA A 7 -46.99 -2.36 -14.77
CA ALA A 7 -47.63 -2.76 -13.52
C ALA A 7 -48.82 -3.68 -13.80
N ASN A 8 -48.79 -4.89 -13.24
CA ASN A 8 -49.97 -5.75 -13.14
C ASN A 8 -50.78 -5.34 -11.90
N VAL A 9 -52.04 -4.98 -12.12
CA VAL A 9 -52.97 -4.60 -11.05
C VAL A 9 -53.62 -5.87 -10.49
N LEU A 10 -53.23 -6.29 -9.28
CA LEU A 10 -53.95 -7.31 -8.52
C LEU A 10 -54.86 -6.66 -7.47
N PRO A 11 -56.03 -7.25 -7.16
CA PRO A 11 -57.05 -6.60 -6.34
C PRO A 11 -56.59 -6.57 -4.88
N THR A 12 -56.37 -5.37 -4.36
CA THR A 12 -56.00 -5.13 -2.95
C THR A 12 -57.09 -4.29 -2.28
N THR A 13 -57.26 -4.46 -0.97
CA THR A 13 -58.32 -3.88 -0.11
C THR A 13 -58.28 -2.35 0.09
N GLN A 14 -57.46 -1.63 -0.70
CA GLN A 14 -57.36 -0.17 -0.69
C GLN A 14 -57.52 0.35 -2.13
N ALA A 15 -58.61 1.08 -2.37
CA ALA A 15 -58.88 1.69 -3.67
C ALA A 15 -57.74 2.65 -4.07
N ASP A 16 -57.21 2.50 -5.28
CA ASP A 16 -56.13 3.27 -5.91
C ASP A 16 -54.69 3.01 -5.41
N ALA A 17 -54.40 1.83 -4.87
CA ALA A 17 -53.02 1.38 -4.64
C ALA A 17 -52.38 0.77 -5.92
N LEU A 18 -51.14 1.14 -6.21
CA LEU A 18 -50.33 0.61 -7.30
C LEU A 18 -49.33 -0.40 -6.74
N HIS A 19 -49.35 -1.63 -7.25
CA HIS A 19 -48.34 -2.63 -6.95
C HIS A 19 -47.17 -2.50 -7.93
N ILE A 20 -45.96 -2.33 -7.41
CA ILE A 20 -44.73 -2.10 -8.20
C ILE A 20 -43.70 -3.14 -7.76
N THR A 21 -43.16 -3.86 -8.74
CA THR A 21 -41.95 -4.66 -8.54
C THR A 21 -40.75 -3.83 -9.01
N LEU A 22 -39.80 -3.58 -8.11
CA LEU A 22 -38.55 -2.89 -8.44
C LEU A 22 -37.60 -3.82 -9.22
N SER A 23 -36.57 -3.28 -9.86
CA SER A 23 -35.64 -4.10 -10.67
C SER A 23 -34.89 -5.17 -9.87
N ASN A 24 -34.79 -4.98 -8.56
CA ASN A 24 -34.18 -5.91 -7.62
C ASN A 24 -35.15 -6.99 -7.09
N GLY A 25 -36.36 -7.08 -7.65
CA GLY A 25 -37.38 -8.04 -7.26
C GLY A 25 -38.21 -7.64 -6.04
N LEU A 26 -37.92 -6.51 -5.38
CA LEU A 26 -38.69 -6.04 -4.23
C LEU A 26 -40.09 -5.60 -4.65
N GLU A 27 -41.10 -6.13 -3.97
CA GLU A 27 -42.50 -5.76 -4.18
C GLU A 27 -42.94 -4.65 -3.22
N VAL A 28 -43.48 -3.58 -3.79
CA VAL A 28 -43.88 -2.37 -3.07
C VAL A 28 -45.30 -1.95 -3.47
N LEU A 29 -46.13 -1.65 -2.48
CA LEU A 29 -47.43 -1.00 -2.67
C LEU A 29 -47.28 0.52 -2.53
N VAL A 30 -47.69 1.26 -3.56
CA VAL A 30 -47.64 2.73 -3.57
C VAL A 30 -49.05 3.30 -3.75
N TRP A 31 -49.48 4.17 -2.85
CA TRP A 31 -50.80 4.81 -2.91
C TRP A 31 -50.74 6.28 -2.49
N LYS A 32 -51.81 7.04 -2.75
CA LYS A 32 -51.87 8.46 -2.39
C LYS A 32 -52.77 8.66 -1.17
N ASN A 33 -52.23 9.28 -0.12
CA ASN A 33 -53.01 9.66 1.04
C ASN A 33 -53.89 10.87 0.73
N THR A 34 -55.20 10.69 0.75
CA THR A 34 -56.18 11.74 0.44
C THR A 34 -56.32 12.80 1.54
N LYS A 35 -55.91 12.50 2.78
CA LYS A 35 -55.96 13.44 3.90
C LYS A 35 -54.74 14.36 3.93
N THR A 36 -53.55 13.84 3.61
CA THR A 36 -52.28 14.61 3.69
C THR A 36 -51.74 15.02 2.33
N GLY A 37 -52.28 14.48 1.23
CA GLY A 37 -51.77 14.69 -0.12
C GLY A 37 -50.44 13.98 -0.43
N SER A 38 -49.83 13.32 0.56
CA SER A 38 -48.57 12.60 0.43
C SER A 38 -48.74 11.30 -0.36
N THR A 39 -47.69 10.89 -1.05
CA THR A 39 -47.56 9.54 -1.58
C THR A 39 -47.02 8.64 -0.48
N VAL A 40 -47.56 7.44 -0.37
CA VAL A 40 -47.20 6.42 0.61
C VAL A 40 -46.65 5.23 -0.14
N ALA A 41 -45.53 4.69 0.31
CA ALA A 41 -44.99 3.43 -0.21
C ALA A 41 -44.78 2.46 0.95
N THR A 42 -45.19 1.21 0.75
CA THR A 42 -45.09 0.13 1.75
C THR A 42 -44.40 -1.06 1.12
N ARG A 43 -43.31 -1.53 1.72
CA ARG A 43 -42.65 -2.76 1.28
C ARG A 43 -43.45 -3.97 1.71
N LEU A 44 -43.61 -4.96 0.83
CA LEU A 44 -44.34 -6.19 1.16
C LEU A 44 -43.51 -7.23 1.91
N ASP A 45 -42.18 -7.10 1.92
CA ASP A 45 -41.27 -8.02 2.62
C ASP A 45 -41.19 -7.76 4.12
N THR A 46 -41.21 -6.48 4.51
CA THR A 46 -40.90 -5.98 5.85
C THR A 46 -42.05 -5.19 6.48
N ASP A 47 -43.12 -4.93 5.73
CA ASP A 47 -44.24 -4.04 6.10
C ASP A 47 -43.79 -2.59 6.44
N GLU A 48 -42.57 -2.20 6.05
CA GLU A 48 -42.05 -0.86 6.26
C GLU A 48 -42.82 0.14 5.37
N THR A 49 -43.38 1.19 5.99
CA THR A 49 -44.19 2.21 5.30
C THR A 49 -43.57 3.60 5.41
N VAL A 50 -43.40 4.28 4.28
CA VAL A 50 -42.83 5.63 4.18
C VAL A 50 -43.82 6.61 3.56
N TYR A 51 -43.76 7.86 4.02
CA TYR A 51 -44.65 8.96 3.60
C TYR A 51 -43.82 10.10 3.01
N HIS A 52 -43.96 10.35 1.71
CA HIS A 52 -43.18 11.38 1.01
C HIS A 52 -44.00 12.15 -0.01
N SER A 53 -43.45 13.27 -0.50
CA SER A 53 -43.98 13.93 -1.70
C SER A 53 -43.73 13.07 -2.93
N ALA A 54 -44.54 13.22 -3.98
CA ALA A 54 -44.37 12.45 -5.22
C ALA A 54 -42.95 12.55 -5.80
N SER A 55 -42.30 13.71 -5.70
CA SER A 55 -40.93 13.95 -6.16
C SER A 55 -39.88 13.25 -5.31
N SER A 56 -40.11 13.15 -3.99
CA SER A 56 -39.20 12.46 -3.06
C SER A 56 -39.41 10.94 -3.05
N MET A 57 -40.59 10.47 -3.46
CA MET A 57 -40.91 9.05 -3.52
C MET A 57 -40.00 8.29 -4.49
N ARG A 58 -39.66 8.90 -5.63
CA ARG A 58 -38.71 8.31 -6.60
C ARG A 58 -37.36 8.02 -5.94
N LYS A 59 -36.84 8.95 -5.13
CA LYS A 59 -35.54 8.78 -4.46
C LYS A 59 -35.60 7.63 -3.43
N THR A 60 -36.73 7.48 -2.75
CA THR A 60 -36.93 6.43 -1.74
C THR A 60 -37.03 5.06 -2.39
N LEU A 61 -37.82 4.94 -3.47
CA LEU A 61 -37.92 3.71 -4.26
C LEU A 61 -36.56 3.34 -4.88
N SER A 62 -35.79 4.30 -5.41
CA SER A 62 -34.43 4.04 -5.88
C SER A 62 -33.46 3.64 -4.76
N SER A 63 -33.67 4.11 -3.53
CA SER A 63 -32.88 3.66 -2.37
C SER A 63 -33.17 2.18 -2.08
N TRP A 64 -34.45 1.80 -2.02
CA TRP A 64 -34.86 0.41 -1.82
C TRP A 64 -34.47 -0.50 -2.99
N GLU A 65 -34.45 0.02 -4.22
CA GLU A 65 -33.98 -0.70 -5.40
C GLU A 65 -32.49 -1.04 -5.31
N ASN A 66 -31.68 -0.14 -4.75
CA ASN A 66 -30.27 -0.37 -4.51
C ASN A 66 -30.00 -1.23 -3.26
N GLU A 67 -30.96 -1.29 -2.33
CA GLU A 67 -30.81 -2.00 -1.04
C GLU A 67 -30.68 -3.52 -1.20
N SER A 68 -31.38 -4.13 -2.16
CA SER A 68 -31.25 -5.58 -2.41
C SER A 68 -30.04 -5.96 -3.29
N THR A 69 -29.30 -4.98 -3.83
CA THR A 69 -27.96 -5.27 -4.38
C THR A 69 -26.94 -5.52 -3.23
N GLU A 70 -27.28 -5.11 -2.01
CA GLU A 70 -26.42 -5.27 -0.83
C GLU A 70 -26.73 -6.52 0.01
N GLN A 71 -27.78 -7.30 -0.29
CA GLN A 71 -28.18 -8.45 0.55
C GLN A 71 -28.06 -9.85 -0.07
N GLU A 72 -27.71 -10.00 -1.35
CA GLU A 72 -27.34 -11.30 -1.96
C GLU A 72 -25.88 -11.35 -2.47
N SER A 73 -24.99 -10.63 -1.79
CA SER A 73 -23.53 -10.81 -1.89
C SER A 73 -22.87 -10.91 -0.51
N SER A 74 -23.54 -11.53 0.48
CA SER A 74 -22.95 -11.76 1.82
C SER A 74 -22.31 -13.15 1.98
N GLU A 75 -21.88 -13.76 0.88
CA GLU A 75 -20.77 -14.73 0.88
C GLU A 75 -19.54 -14.13 0.17
N THR A 76 -19.38 -12.81 0.23
CA THR A 76 -18.10 -12.17 -0.12
C THR A 76 -17.20 -12.27 1.12
N LYS A 77 -16.04 -12.91 0.99
CA LYS A 77 -15.01 -13.01 2.05
C LYS A 77 -14.84 -11.64 2.74
N SER A 78 -15.39 -11.49 3.93
CA SER A 78 -15.11 -10.34 4.80
C SER A 78 -13.61 -10.34 5.07
N GLY A 79 -12.88 -9.42 4.45
CA GLY A 79 -11.49 -9.18 4.80
C GLY A 79 -11.38 -8.70 6.24
N GLN A 80 -10.23 -8.97 6.86
CA GLN A 80 -9.96 -8.61 8.24
C GLN A 80 -9.43 -7.18 8.35
N HIS A 81 -9.80 -6.50 9.43
CA HIS A 81 -9.24 -5.22 9.84
C HIS A 81 -7.99 -5.45 10.68
N VAL A 82 -6.82 -5.23 10.09
CA VAL A 82 -5.53 -5.50 10.73
C VAL A 82 -4.89 -4.18 11.15
N GLY A 83 -4.49 -4.05 12.41
CA GLY A 83 -3.76 -2.89 12.91
C GLY A 83 -2.25 -3.12 12.92
N TYR A 84 -1.47 -2.12 12.50
CA TYR A 84 -0.03 -2.10 12.73
C TYR A 84 0.37 -0.88 13.57
N ILE A 85 0.97 -1.15 14.72
CA ILE A 85 1.40 -0.16 15.70
C ILE A 85 2.91 -0.27 15.89
N ARG A 86 3.60 0.87 15.79
CA ARG A 86 5.04 0.94 16.05
C ARG A 86 5.32 1.96 17.14
N VAL A 87 6.07 1.55 18.16
CA VAL A 87 6.50 2.40 19.28
C VAL A 87 8.01 2.42 19.38
N SER A 88 8.59 3.60 19.58
CA SER A 88 9.99 3.73 19.96
C SER A 88 10.16 3.35 21.43
N SER A 89 11.33 2.83 21.80
CA SER A 89 11.65 2.23 23.11
C SER A 89 11.51 3.15 24.34
N VAL A 90 10.96 4.36 24.20
CA VAL A 90 10.87 5.35 25.29
C VAL A 90 9.42 5.86 25.41
N GLY A 91 8.67 5.27 26.32
CA GLY A 91 7.60 5.94 27.07
C GLY A 91 6.44 6.60 26.32
N GLN A 92 6.10 6.18 25.10
CA GLN A 92 4.89 6.68 24.43
C GLN A 92 3.71 5.74 24.68
N ASN A 93 2.63 6.30 25.22
CA ASN A 93 1.32 5.69 25.39
C ASN A 93 0.88 4.97 24.11
N THR A 94 0.93 3.64 24.13
CA THR A 94 0.31 2.74 23.13
C THR A 94 -1.20 2.95 23.05
N ASP A 95 -1.82 3.34 24.16
CA ASP A 95 -3.28 3.36 24.34
C ASP A 95 -4.05 4.41 23.51
N ARG A 96 -3.37 5.29 22.78
CA ARG A 96 -4.00 6.33 21.95
C ARG A 96 -3.86 6.12 20.44
N GLN A 97 -3.05 5.16 19.99
CA GLN A 97 -2.92 4.89 18.56
C GLN A 97 -4.05 3.94 18.14
N LEU A 98 -4.86 4.35 17.15
CA LEU A 98 -6.02 3.60 16.64
C LEU A 98 -7.19 3.44 17.63
N SER A 99 -7.26 4.23 18.70
CA SER A 99 -8.38 4.20 19.66
C SER A 99 -9.71 4.53 18.95
N GLY A 100 -10.62 3.56 18.87
CA GLY A 100 -11.92 3.71 18.19
C GLY A 100 -12.05 2.97 16.86
N VAL A 101 -10.99 2.29 16.38
CA VAL A 101 -11.05 1.42 15.20
C VAL A 101 -11.31 -0.01 15.66
N LYS A 102 -12.31 -0.69 15.08
CA LYS A 102 -12.52 -2.12 15.30
C LYS A 102 -11.47 -2.89 14.50
N LEU A 103 -10.57 -3.57 15.20
CA LEU A 103 -9.46 -4.32 14.62
C LEU A 103 -9.60 -5.80 15.03
N ASP A 104 -9.52 -6.70 14.06
CA ASP A 104 -9.55 -8.15 14.28
C ASP A 104 -8.20 -8.68 14.76
N LYS A 105 -7.11 -8.05 14.31
CA LYS A 105 -5.75 -8.40 14.71
C LYS A 105 -4.86 -7.18 14.77
N VAL A 106 -3.96 -7.13 15.76
CA VAL A 106 -3.01 -6.03 15.92
C VAL A 106 -1.58 -6.58 15.96
N PHE A 107 -0.69 -5.96 15.20
CA PHE A 107 0.74 -6.23 15.18
C PHE A 107 1.48 -5.06 15.81
N GLU A 108 2.17 -5.32 16.92
CA GLU A 108 2.94 -4.31 17.65
C GLU A 108 4.45 -4.50 17.45
N GLU A 109 5.11 -3.48 16.92
CA GLU A 109 6.55 -3.47 16.70
C GLU A 109 7.24 -2.48 17.64
N LYS A 110 8.10 -3.01 18.53
CA LYS A 110 8.96 -2.19 19.40
C LYS A 110 10.26 -1.86 18.68
N ALA A 111 10.40 -0.61 18.27
CA ALA A 111 11.60 -0.09 17.62
C ALA A 111 12.64 0.30 18.67
N SER A 112 13.75 -0.45 18.72
CA SER A 112 15.01 0.01 19.30
C SER A 112 15.83 0.72 18.23
N ALA A 113 16.57 1.76 18.61
CA ALA A 113 17.40 2.55 17.71
C ALA A 113 18.44 1.72 16.92
N LYS A 114 18.69 0.46 17.33
CA LYS A 114 19.59 -0.49 16.67
C LYS A 114 18.90 -1.48 15.72
N THR A 115 17.58 -1.60 15.71
CA THR A 115 16.91 -2.68 14.98
C THR A 115 16.70 -2.31 13.52
N VAL A 116 17.59 -2.82 12.66
CA VAL A 116 17.55 -2.67 11.20
C VAL A 116 16.48 -3.56 10.57
N GLU A 117 16.22 -4.73 11.16
CA GLU A 117 15.24 -5.69 10.66
C GLU A 117 13.87 -5.48 11.32
N ARG A 118 12.80 -5.51 10.53
CA ARG A 118 11.41 -5.33 10.99
C ARG A 118 10.66 -6.66 10.89
N PRO A 119 10.89 -7.60 11.83
CA PRO A 119 10.31 -8.93 11.75
C PRO A 119 8.78 -8.88 11.90
N ILE A 120 8.24 -7.97 12.71
CA ILE A 120 6.80 -7.84 12.92
C ILE A 120 6.10 -7.24 11.69
N TRP A 121 6.69 -6.22 11.06
CA TRP A 121 6.20 -5.72 9.77
C TRP A 121 6.14 -6.83 8.71
N LYS A 122 7.19 -7.66 8.60
CA LYS A 122 7.20 -8.79 7.66
C LYS A 122 6.08 -9.79 7.96
N GLN A 123 5.90 -10.15 9.24
CA GLN A 123 4.79 -11.03 9.66
C GLN A 123 3.41 -10.43 9.36
N CYS A 124 3.24 -9.12 9.57
CA CYS A 124 2.02 -8.41 9.22
C CYS A 124 1.77 -8.45 7.71
N PHE A 125 2.79 -8.17 6.91
CA PHE A 125 2.72 -8.20 5.45
C PHE A 125 2.39 -9.60 4.89
N GLU A 126 2.98 -10.65 5.47
CA GLU A 126 2.67 -12.05 5.13
C GLU A 126 1.26 -12.46 5.55
N PHE A 127 0.78 -11.96 6.69
CA PHE A 127 -0.54 -12.25 7.22
C PHE A 127 -1.67 -11.68 6.35
N LEU A 128 -1.50 -10.46 5.83
CA LEU A 128 -2.51 -9.75 5.04
C LEU A 128 -2.90 -10.52 3.77
N ARG A 129 -4.18 -10.56 3.45
CA ARG A 129 -4.75 -11.23 2.27
C ARG A 129 -5.64 -10.28 1.49
N GLU A 130 -5.94 -10.66 0.26
CA GLU A 130 -6.91 -9.94 -0.57
C GLU A 130 -8.23 -9.73 0.20
N GLY A 131 -8.73 -8.49 0.18
CA GLY A 131 -9.91 -8.05 0.92
C GLY A 131 -9.60 -7.44 2.30
N ASP A 132 -8.44 -7.75 2.91
CA ASP A 132 -8.09 -7.20 4.21
C ASP A 132 -7.84 -5.69 4.15
N THR A 133 -8.01 -5.01 5.27
CA THR A 133 -7.66 -3.59 5.42
C THR A 133 -6.63 -3.40 6.53
N LEU A 134 -5.47 -2.89 6.16
CA LEU A 134 -4.41 -2.50 7.07
C LEU A 134 -4.66 -1.08 7.60
N HIS A 135 -4.81 -0.96 8.91
CA HIS A 135 -4.92 0.29 9.65
C HIS A 135 -3.59 0.65 10.29
N VAL A 136 -3.13 1.86 10.00
CA VAL A 136 -1.87 2.41 10.50
C VAL A 136 -2.16 3.79 11.07
N HIS A 137 -1.56 4.13 12.20
CA HIS A 137 -1.78 5.44 12.79
C HIS A 137 -1.29 6.57 11.88
N SER A 138 -0.07 6.47 11.36
CA SER A 138 0.53 7.47 10.48
C SER A 138 1.57 6.88 9.53
N LEU A 139 1.83 7.58 8.43
CA LEU A 139 2.76 7.13 7.37
C LEU A 139 4.18 6.84 7.91
N ASP A 140 4.67 7.67 8.84
CA ASP A 140 6.00 7.52 9.47
C ASP A 140 6.17 6.23 10.28
N ARG A 141 5.06 5.57 10.66
CA ARG A 141 5.12 4.29 11.39
C ARG A 141 5.48 3.14 10.48
N VAL A 142 5.23 3.26 9.19
CA VAL A 142 5.47 2.20 8.21
C VAL A 142 6.68 2.51 7.33
N CYS A 143 7.04 3.78 7.16
CA CYS A 143 8.14 4.20 6.30
C CYS A 143 9.47 4.36 7.07
N ARG A 144 10.56 3.82 6.49
CA ARG A 144 11.95 3.91 6.98
C ARG A 144 12.75 4.99 6.26
N SER A 145 12.51 5.19 4.96
CA SER A 145 13.41 5.93 4.07
C SER A 145 12.69 7.04 3.28
N GLY A 146 11.80 7.78 3.95
CA GLY A 146 11.07 8.89 3.33
C GLY A 146 9.92 8.43 2.43
N ALA A 147 9.58 9.25 1.44
CA ALA A 147 8.39 9.05 0.60
C ALA A 147 8.48 7.80 -0.29
N GLY A 148 9.69 7.37 -0.67
CA GLY A 148 9.87 6.20 -1.53
C GLY A 148 9.44 4.89 -0.89
N ASP A 149 9.69 4.71 0.40
CA ASP A 149 9.28 3.51 1.14
C ASP A 149 7.75 3.49 1.33
N ALA A 150 7.14 4.67 1.51
CA ALA A 150 5.70 4.81 1.59
C ALA A 150 4.99 4.34 0.32
N LEU A 151 5.49 4.80 -0.82
CA LEU A 151 4.96 4.44 -2.13
C LEU A 151 5.04 2.93 -2.35
N GLU A 152 6.22 2.35 -2.16
CA GLU A 152 6.46 0.92 -2.40
C GLU A 152 5.55 0.04 -1.54
N ILE A 153 5.35 0.42 -0.28
CA ILE A 153 4.48 -0.31 0.64
C ILE A 153 3.02 -0.21 0.21
N VAL A 154 2.54 0.98 -0.14
CA VAL A 154 1.15 1.15 -0.57
C VAL A 154 0.91 0.41 -1.88
N GLU A 155 1.79 0.53 -2.88
CA GLU A 155 1.68 -0.19 -4.15
C GLU A 155 1.72 -1.72 -3.95
N SER A 156 2.58 -2.22 -3.08
CA SER A 156 2.68 -3.66 -2.80
C SER A 156 1.42 -4.20 -2.14
N LEU A 157 0.80 -3.42 -1.24
CA LEU A 157 -0.43 -3.81 -0.55
C LEU A 157 -1.64 -3.72 -1.47
N THR A 158 -1.79 -2.64 -2.25
CA THR A 158 -2.90 -2.51 -3.19
C THR A 158 -2.82 -3.54 -4.31
N ALA A 159 -1.61 -3.88 -4.79
CA ALA A 159 -1.39 -4.97 -5.74
C ALA A 159 -1.78 -6.35 -5.18
N LYS A 160 -1.71 -6.53 -3.85
CA LYS A 160 -2.16 -7.74 -3.15
C LYS A 160 -3.69 -7.75 -2.90
N GLY A 161 -4.41 -6.71 -3.31
CA GLY A 161 -5.83 -6.57 -3.00
C GLY A 161 -6.11 -6.12 -1.56
N VAL A 162 -5.11 -5.56 -0.87
CA VAL A 162 -5.22 -5.11 0.53
C VAL A 162 -5.47 -3.61 0.57
N GLY A 163 -6.48 -3.19 1.32
CA GLY A 163 -6.73 -1.78 1.64
C GLY A 163 -5.73 -1.26 2.67
N VAL A 164 -5.34 0.00 2.59
CA VAL A 164 -4.44 0.66 3.54
C VAL A 164 -5.04 1.97 4.00
N LYS A 165 -5.10 2.19 5.31
CA LYS A 165 -5.64 3.41 5.91
C LYS A 165 -4.66 4.03 6.90
N PHE A 166 -4.29 5.27 6.63
CA PHE A 166 -3.49 6.12 7.51
C PHE A 166 -4.40 7.11 8.23
N HIS A 167 -4.58 6.92 9.53
CA HIS A 167 -5.61 7.63 10.29
C HIS A 167 -5.24 9.09 10.59
N LYS A 168 -3.96 9.40 10.82
CA LYS A 168 -3.49 10.75 11.13
C LYS A 168 -3.56 11.68 9.92
N GLU A 169 -3.16 11.18 8.75
CA GLU A 169 -3.18 11.94 7.50
C GLU A 169 -4.55 11.90 6.79
N GLY A 170 -5.47 11.05 7.25
CA GLY A 170 -6.79 10.87 6.62
C GLY A 170 -6.71 10.27 5.21
N MET A 171 -5.68 9.45 4.97
CA MET A 171 -5.43 8.85 3.65
C MET A 171 -5.87 7.38 3.65
N GLU A 172 -6.48 6.97 2.56
CA GLU A 172 -6.86 5.58 2.33
C GLU A 172 -6.54 5.19 0.90
N PHE A 173 -6.10 3.95 0.70
CA PHE A 173 -5.68 3.41 -0.59
C PHE A 173 -6.23 1.99 -0.72
N TYR A 174 -6.81 1.66 -1.87
CA TYR A 174 -7.39 0.36 -2.14
C TYR A 174 -6.85 -0.17 -3.48
N SER A 175 -7.13 -1.44 -3.79
CA SER A 175 -6.73 -2.09 -5.04
C SER A 175 -7.24 -1.35 -6.29
N GLU A 176 -8.45 -0.78 -6.21
CA GLU A 176 -9.02 0.09 -7.22
C GLU A 176 -9.02 1.54 -6.73
N PRO A 177 -7.94 2.29 -6.95
CA PRO A 177 -7.83 3.64 -6.40
C PRO A 177 -8.69 4.64 -7.17
N THR A 178 -9.33 5.55 -6.44
CA THR A 178 -10.01 6.72 -7.00
C THR A 178 -9.02 7.67 -7.69
N ALA A 179 -9.53 8.61 -8.50
CA ALA A 179 -8.69 9.65 -9.11
C ALA A 179 -7.91 10.47 -8.06
N ALA A 180 -8.52 10.76 -6.91
CA ALA A 180 -7.85 11.46 -5.81
C ALA A 180 -6.73 10.61 -5.21
N GLN A 181 -6.98 9.33 -4.94
CA GLN A 181 -5.98 8.40 -4.40
C GLN A 181 -4.79 8.22 -5.35
N ARG A 182 -5.05 8.08 -6.66
CA ARG A 182 -4.00 8.07 -7.69
C ARG A 182 -3.19 9.36 -7.71
N GLY A 183 -3.86 10.52 -7.57
CA GLY A 183 -3.19 11.82 -7.48
C GLY A 183 -2.23 11.89 -6.30
N VAL A 184 -2.65 11.45 -5.11
CA VAL A 184 -1.80 11.40 -3.92
C VAL A 184 -0.60 10.47 -4.13
N LEU A 185 -0.80 9.29 -4.70
CA LEU A 185 0.29 8.36 -5.02
C LEU A 185 1.32 8.97 -5.98
N ASN A 186 0.85 9.68 -7.03
CA ASN A 186 1.74 10.36 -7.97
C ASN A 186 2.57 11.47 -7.32
N ILE A 187 1.97 12.21 -6.38
CA ILE A 187 2.68 13.23 -5.61
C ILE A 187 3.74 12.57 -4.73
N LEU A 188 3.39 11.49 -4.02
CA LEU A 188 4.35 10.72 -3.21
C LEU A 188 5.50 10.17 -4.07
N ALA A 189 5.20 9.66 -5.27
CA ALA A 189 6.20 9.19 -6.21
C ALA A 189 7.14 10.30 -6.69
N SER A 190 6.59 11.48 -6.96
CA SER A 190 7.38 12.66 -7.35
C SER A 190 8.32 13.11 -6.22
N ILE A 191 7.83 13.11 -4.97
CA ILE A 191 8.65 13.42 -3.79
C ILE A 191 9.74 12.37 -3.60
N ALA A 192 9.41 11.08 -3.73
CA ALA A 192 10.37 9.99 -3.62
C ALA A 192 11.50 10.10 -4.65
N GLN A 193 11.16 10.47 -5.89
CA GLN A 193 12.15 10.69 -6.94
C GLN A 193 13.04 11.89 -6.63
N MET A 194 12.45 13.01 -6.20
CA MET A 194 13.18 14.20 -5.80
C MET A 194 14.16 13.92 -4.65
N GLU A 195 13.73 13.19 -3.61
CA GLU A 195 14.60 12.79 -2.50
C GLU A 195 15.81 11.98 -2.99
N ARG A 196 15.59 11.02 -3.91
CA ARG A 196 16.67 10.20 -4.49
C ARG A 196 17.66 11.05 -5.29
N GLU A 197 17.16 11.99 -6.08
CA GLU A 197 18.00 12.90 -6.87
C GLU A 197 18.86 13.79 -5.97
N LEU A 198 18.27 14.40 -4.94
CA LEU A 198 18.98 15.24 -3.97
C LEU A 198 20.05 14.46 -3.19
N ILE A 199 19.78 13.21 -2.81
CA ILE A 199 20.78 12.36 -2.15
C ILE A 199 21.97 12.09 -3.09
N ASN A 200 21.69 11.80 -4.36
CA ASN A 200 22.71 11.54 -5.36
C ASN A 200 23.54 12.79 -5.68
N GLU A 201 22.91 13.95 -5.76
CA GLU A 201 23.56 15.25 -5.96
C GLU A 201 24.56 15.52 -4.83
N ARG A 202 24.10 15.48 -3.57
CA ARG A 202 24.98 15.67 -2.39
C ARG A 202 26.12 14.66 -2.34
N ARG A 203 25.87 13.42 -2.74
CA ARG A 203 26.92 12.40 -2.83
C ARG A 203 27.98 12.78 -3.86
N ARG A 204 27.57 13.29 -5.03
CA ARG A 204 28.51 13.72 -6.09
C ARG A 204 29.29 14.95 -5.65
N GLU A 205 28.65 15.92 -5.01
CA GLU A 205 29.32 17.09 -4.43
C GLU A 205 30.37 16.68 -3.40
N GLY A 206 29.99 15.81 -2.44
CA GLY A 206 30.92 15.29 -1.44
C GLY A 206 32.08 14.50 -2.04
N GLN A 207 31.84 13.73 -3.12
CA GLN A 207 32.90 13.06 -3.87
C GLN A 207 33.82 14.04 -4.60
N ALA A 208 33.27 15.08 -5.22
CA ALA A 208 34.02 16.12 -5.91
C ALA A 208 34.91 16.89 -4.93
N GLU A 209 34.39 17.28 -3.76
CA GLU A 209 35.17 17.89 -2.70
C GLU A 209 36.27 16.99 -2.17
N ALA A 210 35.97 15.72 -1.91
CA ALA A 210 36.96 14.77 -1.42
C ALA A 210 38.07 14.53 -2.45
N LYS A 211 37.72 14.48 -3.74
CA LYS A 211 38.69 14.42 -4.85
C LYS A 211 39.54 15.69 -4.92
N ALA A 212 38.95 16.88 -4.77
CA ALA A 212 39.67 18.15 -4.72
C ALA A 212 40.63 18.24 -3.51
N LYS A 213 40.25 17.63 -2.38
CA LYS A 213 41.09 17.46 -1.18
C LYS A 213 42.12 16.32 -1.30
N GLY A 214 42.28 15.72 -2.49
CA GLY A 214 43.24 14.65 -2.76
C GLY A 214 42.91 13.29 -2.13
N LYS A 215 41.70 13.08 -1.59
CA LYS A 215 41.29 11.77 -1.07
C LYS A 215 41.00 10.82 -2.22
N HIS A 216 41.47 9.57 -2.09
CA HIS A 216 41.16 8.51 -3.04
C HIS A 216 39.66 8.15 -2.99
N ILE A 217 38.98 8.23 -4.13
CA ILE A 217 37.57 7.85 -4.27
C ILE A 217 37.49 6.47 -4.93
N GLY A 218 36.70 5.56 -4.35
CA GLY A 218 36.49 4.21 -4.88
C GLY A 218 37.43 3.17 -4.29
N ARG A 219 37.51 2.01 -4.96
CA ARG A 219 38.29 0.86 -4.46
C ARG A 219 39.76 1.23 -4.33
N PRO A 220 40.40 1.05 -3.16
CA PRO A 220 41.81 1.35 -2.99
C PRO A 220 42.65 0.59 -4.02
N LYS A 221 43.73 1.23 -4.51
CA LYS A 221 44.67 0.60 -5.43
C LYS A 221 45.15 -0.74 -4.83
N SER A 222 45.18 -1.78 -5.67
CA SER A 222 45.76 -3.06 -5.28
C SER A 222 47.24 -2.88 -4.95
N LYS A 223 47.71 -3.62 -3.92
CA LYS A 223 49.11 -3.67 -3.47
C LYS A 223 50.06 -3.54 -4.66
N GLU A 224 50.97 -2.57 -4.61
CA GLU A 224 52.03 -2.44 -5.61
C GLU A 224 52.94 -3.66 -5.49
N LEU A 225 53.28 -4.25 -6.64
CA LEU A 225 54.19 -5.39 -6.71
C LEU A 225 55.43 -4.88 -7.43
N ASP A 226 56.58 -5.12 -6.83
CA ASP A 226 57.86 -4.74 -7.39
C ASP A 226 58.21 -5.65 -8.58
N VAL A 227 58.63 -5.03 -9.69
CA VAL A 227 58.93 -5.72 -10.96
C VAL A 227 60.19 -6.56 -10.81
N GLU A 228 61.20 -6.08 -10.08
CA GLU A 228 62.44 -6.82 -9.84
C GLU A 228 62.15 -8.10 -9.04
N THR A 229 61.38 -7.98 -7.95
CA THR A 229 60.93 -9.12 -7.14
C THR A 229 60.13 -10.14 -7.98
N MET A 230 59.25 -9.68 -8.87
CA MET A 230 58.49 -10.57 -9.75
C MET A 230 59.38 -11.27 -10.79
N SER A 231 60.36 -10.56 -11.36
CA SER A 231 61.33 -11.11 -12.32
C SER A 231 62.22 -12.17 -11.66
N ASP A 232 62.78 -11.87 -10.49
CA ASP A 232 63.63 -12.79 -9.73
C ASP A 232 62.86 -14.07 -9.32
N MET A 233 61.60 -13.95 -8.93
CA MET A 233 60.74 -15.12 -8.64
C MET A 233 60.45 -15.97 -9.90
N LEU A 234 60.34 -15.35 -11.08
CA LEU A 234 60.16 -16.06 -12.35
C LEU A 234 61.44 -16.77 -12.79
N GLU A 235 62.60 -16.11 -12.66
CA GLU A 235 63.92 -16.69 -12.95
C GLU A 235 64.22 -17.89 -12.02
N LYS A 236 63.78 -17.82 -10.77
CA LYS A 236 63.80 -18.93 -9.81
C LYS A 236 62.83 -20.07 -10.14
N GLY A 237 62.07 -19.97 -11.24
CA GLY A 237 61.14 -21.00 -11.71
C GLY A 237 59.89 -21.15 -10.84
N MET A 238 59.56 -20.14 -10.02
CA MET A 238 58.44 -20.23 -9.09
C MET A 238 57.11 -20.23 -9.84
N SER A 239 56.19 -21.12 -9.47
CA SER A 239 54.85 -21.14 -10.09
C SER A 239 54.05 -19.88 -9.73
N ILE A 240 53.20 -19.40 -10.65
CA ILE A 240 52.33 -18.24 -10.44
C ILE A 240 51.45 -18.39 -9.18
N ALA A 241 51.04 -19.62 -8.85
CA ALA A 241 50.26 -19.92 -7.65
C ALA A 241 51.07 -19.83 -6.35
N ALA A 242 52.37 -20.11 -6.38
CA ALA A 242 53.27 -19.91 -5.25
C ALA A 242 53.60 -18.42 -5.08
N MET A 243 53.95 -17.72 -6.17
CA MET A 243 54.20 -16.28 -6.17
C MET A 243 53.01 -15.47 -5.64
N ALA A 244 51.78 -15.80 -6.06
CA ALA A 244 50.58 -15.09 -5.60
C ALA A 244 50.36 -15.24 -4.08
N ARG A 245 50.65 -16.42 -3.52
CA ARG A 245 50.57 -16.66 -2.06
C ARG A 245 51.65 -15.88 -1.31
N GLU A 246 52.87 -15.91 -1.81
CA GLU A 246 54.02 -15.20 -1.22
C GLU A 246 53.80 -13.68 -1.21
N LEU A 247 53.31 -13.13 -2.31
CA LEU A 247 53.07 -11.70 -2.47
C LEU A 247 51.76 -11.23 -1.83
N GLY A 248 50.91 -12.15 -1.38
CA GLY A 248 49.63 -11.86 -0.74
C GLY A 248 48.59 -11.25 -1.69
N VAL A 249 48.60 -11.66 -2.96
CA VAL A 249 47.69 -11.15 -4.01
C VAL A 249 46.92 -12.30 -4.66
N SER A 250 45.79 -11.99 -5.31
CA SER A 250 45.11 -13.00 -6.12
C SER A 250 45.95 -13.35 -7.36
N ARG A 251 45.84 -14.60 -7.84
CA ARG A 251 46.48 -15.02 -9.11
C ARG A 251 46.12 -14.07 -10.25
N GLN A 252 44.88 -13.62 -10.32
CA GLN A 252 44.39 -12.68 -11.33
C GLN A 252 45.08 -11.31 -11.24
N ALA A 253 45.29 -10.78 -10.03
CA ALA A 253 46.02 -9.53 -9.82
C ALA A 253 47.50 -9.68 -10.20
N LEU A 254 48.09 -10.85 -9.92
CA LEU A 254 49.47 -11.15 -10.31
C LEU A 254 49.63 -11.26 -11.83
N TYR A 255 48.74 -11.99 -12.52
CA TYR A 255 48.76 -12.10 -13.99
C TYR A 255 48.68 -10.72 -14.66
N ARG A 256 47.71 -9.89 -14.26
CA ARG A 256 47.57 -8.54 -14.79
C ARG A 256 48.85 -7.72 -14.62
N ARG A 257 49.54 -7.87 -13.48
CA ARG A 257 50.78 -7.15 -13.18
C ARG A 257 51.97 -7.66 -13.96
N LEU A 258 52.05 -8.96 -14.22
CA LEU A 258 53.09 -9.54 -15.07
C LEU A 258 52.94 -9.11 -16.53
N GLU A 259 51.70 -9.02 -17.03
CA GLU A 259 51.37 -8.51 -18.36
C GLU A 259 51.66 -7.01 -18.48
N GLU A 260 51.24 -6.20 -17.51
CA GLU A 260 51.58 -4.76 -17.41
C GLU A 260 53.10 -4.52 -17.40
N ALA A 261 53.87 -5.45 -16.83
CA ALA A 261 55.33 -5.38 -16.74
C ALA A 261 56.08 -6.02 -17.92
N GLY A 262 55.38 -6.62 -18.90
CA GLY A 262 55.99 -7.29 -20.04
C GLY A 262 56.79 -8.55 -19.69
N LEU A 263 56.56 -9.13 -18.51
CA LEU A 263 57.23 -10.35 -18.05
C LEU A 263 56.53 -11.62 -18.54
N LYS A 264 55.31 -11.50 -19.07
CA LYS A 264 54.51 -12.56 -19.70
C LYS A 264 53.51 -12.00 -20.70
#